data_AF-A0A952WDW7-F1
#
_entry.id   AF-A0A952WDW7-F1
#
_cell.length_a   1.000
_cell.length_b   1.000
_cell.length_c   1.000
_cell.angle_alpha   90.00
_cell.angle_beta   90.00
_cell.angle_gamma   90.00
#
_symmetry.space_group_name_H-M   'P 1'
#
loop_
_entity.id
_entity.type
_entity.pdbx_description
1 polymer ?
#
loop_
_entity_poly.entity_id
_entity_poly.type
_entity_poly.pdbx_seq_one_letter_code
_entity_poly.pdbx_strand_id
1 'polypeptide(L)'
;MRTPARNTTRPWYRGAALQITMLCIAAGTVAWAGVVSVWPGNVAAVRMAKYQQTPAPIEVEAALGQLGLTPKVMAAANLSAEQTGAFAAAAAAYVREHIAAYRIARDAVYTAHNQANLLRRQIRGSNTTAQTLTDYAASLAAVETARSQQHGVLNSALAAAAEEISPAALTLLNTIRANKLKWTAMPERFLGDSRSPAEWVALRDAVANERISGELDVDPDPACQQLLTVARGTLNSIAAQSNMANLAEIQAAWTAAMGQ
;
A
#
# COMPACT_ATOMS: atom_id res chain seq x y z
N MET A 1 38.14 58.89 35.04
CA MET A 1 38.11 57.44 34.78
C MET A 1 36.87 56.85 35.42
N ARG A 2 35.85 56.53 34.61
CA ARG A 2 34.62 55.84 35.03
C ARG A 2 34.32 54.77 33.99
N THR A 3 34.41 53.52 34.41
CA THR A 3 34.09 52.33 33.62
C THR A 3 32.58 52.07 33.70
N PRO A 4 31.85 51.93 32.58
CA PRO A 4 30.48 51.45 32.63
C PRO A 4 30.44 49.91 32.60
N ALA A 5 29.89 49.31 33.66
CA ALA A 5 29.54 47.90 33.71
C ALA A 5 28.27 47.66 32.87
N ARG A 6 28.38 46.86 31.80
CA ARG A 6 27.22 46.32 31.07
C ARG A 6 26.79 45.01 31.73
N ASN A 7 25.64 45.07 32.40
CA ASN A 7 24.95 43.93 32.98
C ASN A 7 24.10 43.26 31.88
N THR A 8 24.53 42.11 31.36
CA THR A 8 23.77 41.30 30.40
C THR A 8 23.28 40.03 31.06
N THR A 9 22.13 40.10 31.72
CA THR A 9 21.37 38.92 32.16
C THR A 9 20.43 38.48 31.03
N ARG A 10 20.82 37.44 30.29
CA ARG A 10 19.93 36.72 29.39
C ARG A 10 19.18 35.64 30.19
N PRO A 11 17.83 35.58 30.17
CA PRO A 11 17.10 34.54 30.86
C PRO A 11 17.22 33.20 30.11
N TRP A 12 17.60 32.18 30.87
CA TRP A 12 17.92 30.83 30.46
C TRP A 12 16.68 29.94 30.65
N TYR A 13 15.69 30.04 29.76
CA TYR A 13 14.51 29.16 29.77
C TYR A 13 14.09 28.78 28.34
N ARG A 14 14.85 27.87 27.74
CA ARG A 14 14.45 27.09 26.56
C ARG A 14 15.00 25.68 26.70
N GLY A 15 14.37 24.87 27.54
CA GLY A 15 14.85 23.50 27.77
C GLY A 15 13.87 22.52 28.44
N ALA A 16 12.59 22.87 28.63
CA ALA A 16 11.67 22.02 29.38
C ALA A 16 10.30 21.77 28.71
N ALA A 17 10.13 22.11 27.44
CA ALA A 17 8.86 21.90 26.71
C ALA A 17 8.93 20.79 25.63
N LEU A 18 10.02 20.02 25.56
CA LEU A 18 10.29 19.07 24.46
C LEU A 18 10.55 17.63 24.93
N GLN A 19 10.09 17.25 26.12
CA GLN A 19 10.28 15.87 26.65
C GLN A 19 8.99 15.11 27.01
N ILE A 20 7.80 15.65 26.74
CA ILE A 20 6.54 14.94 27.03
C ILE A 20 6.04 14.10 25.83
N THR A 21 6.62 14.23 24.64
CA THR A 21 6.17 13.48 23.45
C THR A 21 6.87 12.13 23.23
N MET A 22 7.81 11.74 24.09
CA MET A 22 8.77 10.64 23.84
C MET A 22 8.54 9.38 24.70
N LEU A 23 7.27 8.98 24.93
CA LEU A 23 6.95 7.78 25.73
C LEU A 23 5.93 6.82 25.10
N CYS A 24 5.79 6.78 23.78
CA CYS A 24 4.86 5.86 23.10
C CYS A 24 5.47 4.94 22.03
N ILE A 25 6.80 4.84 21.89
CA ILE A 25 7.42 4.04 20.83
C ILE A 25 8.36 2.99 21.44
N ALA A 26 7.80 2.12 22.27
CA ALA A 26 8.48 0.92 22.75
C ALA A 26 7.46 -0.17 23.09
N ALA A 27 6.68 -0.61 22.09
CA ALA A 27 5.87 -1.81 22.18
C ALA A 27 5.69 -2.39 20.77
N GLY A 28 6.75 -3.02 20.27
CA GLY A 28 6.68 -3.91 19.13
C GLY A 28 6.20 -5.28 19.59
N THR A 29 5.26 -5.83 18.80
CA THR A 29 4.68 -7.18 18.81
C THR A 29 3.51 -7.43 19.79
N VAL A 30 2.38 -7.89 19.21
CA VAL A 30 1.08 -8.23 19.82
C VAL A 30 0.12 -7.06 20.11
N ALA A 31 -0.53 -6.49 19.08
CA ALA A 31 -1.61 -5.53 19.30
C ALA A 31 -2.56 -5.32 18.11
N TRP A 32 -3.36 -6.32 17.73
CA TRP A 32 -4.69 -5.98 17.18
C TRP A 32 -5.69 -5.72 18.33
N ALA A 33 -5.56 -6.43 19.46
CA ALA A 33 -6.32 -6.15 20.68
C ALA A 33 -5.74 -5.03 21.57
N GLY A 34 -4.48 -4.60 21.32
CA GLY A 34 -3.76 -3.67 22.20
C GLY A 34 -3.88 -2.19 21.86
N VAL A 35 -4.17 -1.82 20.60
CA VAL A 35 -4.34 -0.40 20.21
C VAL A 35 -5.61 0.20 20.82
N VAL A 36 -6.59 -0.65 21.17
CA VAL A 36 -7.80 -0.21 21.88
C VAL A 36 -7.59 -0.14 23.40
N SER A 37 -6.62 -0.87 23.98
CA SER A 37 -6.50 -1.03 25.43
C SER A 37 -5.63 0.00 26.16
N VAL A 38 -4.83 0.81 25.44
CA VAL A 38 -3.93 1.81 26.07
C VAL A 38 -4.47 3.24 25.96
N TRP A 39 -5.59 3.45 25.27
CA TRP A 39 -6.26 4.76 25.25
C TRP A 39 -7.41 4.80 26.25
N PRO A 40 -7.57 5.88 27.03
CA PRO A 40 -8.79 6.09 27.81
C PRO A 40 -9.98 5.93 26.87
N GLY A 41 -10.91 5.01 27.18
CA GLY A 41 -11.96 4.55 26.26
C GLY A 41 -12.75 5.68 25.59
N ASN A 42 -12.85 6.84 26.24
CA ASN A 42 -13.51 8.03 25.72
C ASN A 42 -12.79 8.67 24.52
N VAL A 43 -11.44 8.67 24.47
CA VAL A 43 -10.67 9.28 23.37
C VAL A 43 -10.71 8.39 22.12
N ALA A 44 -10.65 7.08 22.32
CA ALA A 44 -10.79 6.11 21.23
C ALA A 44 -12.19 6.19 20.60
N ALA A 45 -13.25 6.22 21.41
CA ALA A 45 -14.62 6.33 20.95
C ALA A 45 -14.90 7.63 20.17
N VAL A 46 -14.44 8.78 20.67
CA VAL A 46 -14.62 10.08 20.01
C VAL A 46 -13.88 10.12 18.66
N ARG A 47 -12.66 9.56 18.59
CA ARG A 47 -11.95 9.47 17.30
C ARG A 47 -12.65 8.54 16.34
N MET A 48 -13.12 7.37 16.78
CA MET A 48 -13.86 6.45 15.92
C MET A 48 -15.13 7.08 15.35
N ALA A 49 -15.88 7.84 16.14
CA ALA A 49 -17.09 8.54 15.68
C ALA A 49 -16.80 9.49 14.50
N LYS A 50 -15.64 10.17 14.48
CA LYS A 50 -15.24 11.02 13.35
C LYS A 50 -15.06 10.23 12.05
N TYR A 51 -14.61 8.98 12.15
CA TYR A 51 -14.30 8.12 11.00
C TYR A 51 -15.46 7.24 10.54
N GLN A 52 -16.59 7.22 11.25
CA GLN A 52 -17.77 6.39 10.94
C GLN A 52 -18.67 6.94 9.82
N GLN A 53 -18.31 8.05 9.19
CA GLN A 53 -19.05 8.56 8.03
C GLN A 53 -19.06 7.51 6.91
N THR A 54 -20.22 7.28 6.29
CA THR A 54 -20.36 6.36 5.16
C THR A 54 -19.30 6.66 4.10
N PRO A 55 -18.47 5.68 3.69
CA PRO A 55 -17.45 5.92 2.69
C PRO A 55 -18.09 6.14 1.32
N ALA A 56 -17.48 7.02 0.52
CA ALA A 56 -17.82 7.12 -0.89
C ALA A 56 -17.35 5.85 -1.63
N PRO A 57 -18.04 5.42 -2.70
CA PRO A 57 -17.62 4.25 -3.50
C PRO A 57 -16.15 4.31 -3.94
N ILE A 58 -15.68 5.49 -4.35
CA ILE A 58 -14.29 5.70 -4.76
C ILE A 58 -13.27 5.47 -3.63
N GLU A 59 -13.65 5.68 -2.36
CA GLU A 59 -12.77 5.41 -1.23
C GLU A 59 -12.64 3.90 -0.99
N VAL A 60 -13.73 3.15 -1.13
CA VAL A 60 -13.71 1.69 -1.03
C VAL A 60 -12.90 1.10 -2.17
N GLU A 61 -13.11 1.58 -3.41
CA GLU A 61 -12.32 1.17 -4.56
C GLU A 61 -10.83 1.47 -4.37
N ALA A 62 -10.48 2.67 -3.90
CA ALA A 62 -9.10 3.04 -3.61
C ALA A 62 -8.48 2.16 -2.50
N ALA A 63 -9.26 1.78 -1.49
CA ALA A 63 -8.83 0.89 -0.42
C ALA A 63 -8.52 -0.52 -0.96
N LEU A 64 -9.38 -1.08 -1.80
CA LEU A 64 -9.13 -2.37 -2.44
C LEU A 64 -7.98 -2.29 -3.47
N GLY A 65 -7.86 -1.17 -4.19
CA GLY A 65 -6.74 -0.90 -5.09
C GLY A 65 -5.38 -0.91 -4.40
N GLN A 66 -5.30 -0.49 -3.13
CA GLN A 66 -4.07 -0.57 -2.32
C GLN A 66 -3.63 -2.02 -2.05
N LEU A 67 -4.54 -2.99 -2.10
CA LEU A 67 -4.18 -4.40 -2.04
C LEU A 67 -3.65 -4.93 -3.36
N GLY A 68 -3.66 -4.15 -4.44
CA GLY A 68 -3.37 -4.62 -5.80
C GLY A 68 -4.56 -5.32 -6.45
N LEU A 69 -5.77 -5.20 -5.89
CA LEU A 69 -6.98 -5.68 -6.52
C LEU A 69 -7.44 -4.69 -7.59
N THR A 70 -7.57 -5.19 -8.82
CA THR A 70 -8.13 -4.45 -9.94
C THR A 70 -8.92 -5.44 -10.81
N PRO A 71 -9.88 -4.98 -11.64
CA PRO A 71 -10.56 -5.84 -12.60
C PRO A 71 -9.59 -6.63 -13.48
N LYS A 72 -8.48 -6.02 -13.89
CA LYS A 72 -7.44 -6.70 -14.70
C LYS A 72 -6.76 -7.85 -13.95
N VAL A 73 -6.47 -7.67 -12.67
CA VAL A 73 -5.87 -8.71 -11.81
C VAL A 73 -6.85 -9.86 -11.60
N MET A 74 -8.15 -9.57 -11.44
CA MET A 74 -9.20 -10.59 -11.31
C MET A 74 -9.41 -11.37 -12.62
N ALA A 75 -9.41 -10.66 -13.76
CA ALA A 75 -9.45 -11.29 -15.08
C ALA A 75 -8.23 -12.19 -15.30
N ALA A 76 -7.02 -11.71 -15.01
CA ALA A 76 -5.80 -12.51 -15.11
C ALA A 76 -5.84 -13.74 -14.19
N ALA A 77 -6.51 -13.65 -13.04
CA ALA A 77 -6.72 -14.75 -12.09
C ALA A 77 -7.87 -15.71 -12.48
N ASN A 78 -8.48 -15.56 -13.66
CA ASN A 78 -9.56 -16.39 -14.17
C ASN A 78 -10.87 -16.31 -13.37
N LEU A 79 -11.18 -15.17 -12.76
CA LEU A 79 -12.50 -14.99 -12.14
C LEU A 79 -13.54 -14.69 -13.21
N SER A 80 -14.71 -15.30 -13.11
CA SER A 80 -15.87 -14.89 -13.92
C SER A 80 -16.40 -13.52 -13.47
N ALA A 81 -17.26 -12.89 -14.27
CA ALA A 81 -17.92 -11.65 -13.88
C ALA A 81 -18.79 -11.85 -12.61
N GLU A 82 -19.47 -12.98 -12.47
CA GLU A 82 -20.26 -13.33 -11.29
C GLU A 82 -19.39 -13.48 -10.04
N GLN A 83 -18.30 -14.26 -10.12
CA GLN A 83 -17.34 -14.41 -9.03
C GLN A 83 -16.67 -13.09 -8.66
N THR A 84 -16.34 -12.26 -9.65
CA THR A 84 -15.80 -10.92 -9.44
C THR A 84 -16.79 -10.05 -8.68
N GLY A 85 -18.06 -10.06 -9.08
CA GLY A 85 -19.11 -9.29 -8.42
C GLY A 85 -19.30 -9.70 -6.96
N ALA A 86 -19.43 -11.00 -6.70
CA ALA A 86 -19.59 -11.53 -5.35
C ALA A 86 -18.37 -11.23 -4.46
N PHE A 87 -17.16 -11.53 -4.96
CA PHE A 87 -15.91 -11.24 -4.26
C PHE A 87 -15.75 -9.76 -3.95
N ALA A 88 -15.98 -8.88 -4.94
CA ALA A 88 -15.85 -7.44 -4.78
C ALA A 88 -16.90 -6.88 -3.82
N ALA A 89 -18.13 -7.39 -3.85
CA ALA A 89 -19.21 -6.97 -2.95
C ALA A 89 -18.90 -7.37 -1.50
N ALA A 90 -18.43 -8.60 -1.26
CA ALA A 90 -18.02 -9.06 0.06
C ALA A 90 -16.83 -8.24 0.62
N ALA A 91 -15.81 -8.00 -0.20
CA ALA A 91 -14.66 -7.17 0.20
C ALA A 91 -15.09 -5.73 0.51
N ALA A 92 -15.95 -5.15 -0.34
CA ALA A 92 -16.46 -3.80 -0.17
C ALA A 92 -17.33 -3.67 1.09
N ALA A 93 -18.23 -4.62 1.33
CA ALA A 93 -19.06 -4.67 2.54
C ALA A 93 -18.19 -4.68 3.80
N TYR A 94 -17.15 -5.52 3.84
CA TYR A 94 -16.22 -5.57 4.96
C TYR A 94 -15.52 -4.22 5.19
N VAL A 95 -15.02 -3.58 4.12
CA VAL A 95 -14.37 -2.26 4.21
C VAL A 95 -15.34 -1.18 4.68
N ARG A 96 -16.61 -1.21 4.25
CA ARG A 96 -17.64 -0.25 4.71
C ARG A 96 -17.93 -0.42 6.19
N GLU A 97 -18.09 -1.66 6.65
CA GLU A 97 -18.31 -1.98 8.07
C GLU A 97 -17.11 -1.57 8.94
N HIS A 98 -15.89 -1.74 8.42
CA HIS A 98 -14.64 -1.47 9.15
C HIS A 98 -13.96 -0.17 8.70
N ILE A 99 -14.71 0.78 8.12
CA ILE A 99 -14.14 1.99 7.50
C ILE A 99 -13.37 2.85 8.51
N ALA A 100 -13.84 2.88 9.76
CA ALA A 100 -13.17 3.63 10.82
C ALA A 100 -11.76 3.09 11.09
N ALA A 101 -11.60 1.77 11.17
CA ALA A 101 -10.30 1.12 11.35
C ALA A 101 -9.38 1.39 10.16
N TYR A 102 -9.90 1.28 8.94
CA TYR A 102 -9.14 1.60 7.72
C TYR A 102 -8.66 3.04 7.71
N ARG A 103 -9.53 4.02 7.97
CA ARG A 103 -9.17 5.45 7.96
C ARG A 103 -8.17 5.80 9.07
N ILE A 104 -8.31 5.21 10.27
CA ILE A 104 -7.33 5.38 11.35
C ILE A 104 -5.95 4.86 10.92
N ALA A 105 -5.90 3.65 10.35
CA ALA A 105 -4.64 3.07 9.88
C ALA A 105 -4.02 3.90 8.73
N ARG A 106 -4.85 4.39 7.79
CA ARG A 106 -4.42 5.27 6.70
C ARG A 106 -3.85 6.59 7.22
N ASP A 107 -4.51 7.23 8.18
CA ASP A 107 -4.05 8.48 8.79
C ASP A 107 -2.74 8.28 9.58
N ALA A 108 -2.55 7.12 10.20
CA ALA A 108 -1.29 6.75 10.84
C ALA A 108 -0.13 6.66 9.82
N VAL A 109 -0.37 6.08 8.62
CA VAL A 109 0.61 6.06 7.53
C VAL A 109 0.97 7.48 7.11
N TYR A 110 -0.01 8.34 6.84
CA TYR A 110 0.25 9.73 6.45
C TYR A 110 1.02 10.51 7.52
N THR A 111 0.65 10.36 8.78
CA THR A 111 1.31 11.03 9.91
C THR A 111 2.77 10.59 10.03
N ALA A 112 3.04 9.28 9.96
CA ALA A 112 4.40 8.74 10.02
C ALA A 112 5.24 9.20 8.83
N HIS A 113 4.66 9.24 7.61
CA HIS A 113 5.34 9.70 6.40
C HIS A 113 5.70 11.19 6.47
N ASN A 114 4.77 12.02 6.93
CA ASN A 114 5.01 13.45 7.12
C ASN A 114 6.14 13.69 8.12
N GLN A 115 6.16 12.96 9.23
CA GLN A 115 7.23 13.05 10.22
C GLN A 115 8.60 12.64 9.63
N ALA A 116 8.65 11.52 8.91
CA ALA A 116 9.87 11.08 8.24
C ALA A 116 10.37 12.11 7.21
N ASN A 117 9.47 12.73 6.45
CA ASN A 117 9.80 13.77 5.48
C ASN A 117 10.31 15.07 6.15
N LEU A 118 9.73 15.48 7.28
CA LEU A 118 10.21 16.62 8.05
C LEU A 118 11.64 16.38 8.55
N LEU A 119 11.89 15.21 9.15
CA LEU A 119 13.23 14.81 9.63
C LEU A 119 14.23 14.74 8.47
N ARG A 120 13.85 14.16 7.33
CA ARG A 120 14.68 14.12 6.12
C ARG A 120 15.06 15.51 5.61
N ARG A 121 14.14 16.49 5.67
CA ARG A 121 14.43 17.89 5.32
C ARG A 121 15.40 18.54 6.31
N GLN A 122 15.26 18.27 7.61
CA GLN A 122 16.20 18.76 8.63
C GLN A 122 17.62 18.21 8.42
N ILE A 123 17.74 16.91 8.08
CA ILE A 123 19.02 16.27 7.77
C ILE A 123 19.71 16.95 6.56
N ARG A 124 18.94 17.36 5.55
CA ARG A 124 19.47 18.08 4.39
C ARG A 124 19.83 19.54 4.70
N GLY A 125 19.13 20.15 5.66
CA GLY A 125 19.25 21.57 6.02
C GLY A 125 20.40 21.92 6.96
N SER A 126 21.45 21.09 7.07
CA SER A 126 22.65 21.26 7.91
C SER A 126 22.48 21.23 9.44
N ASN A 127 21.27 21.06 9.97
CA ASN A 127 21.00 20.88 11.41
C ASN A 127 20.99 19.39 11.84
N THR A 128 21.86 18.57 11.25
CA THR A 128 21.90 17.13 11.54
C THR A 128 22.60 16.88 12.87
N THR A 129 21.88 16.28 13.80
CA THR A 129 22.45 15.73 15.04
C THR A 129 22.36 14.21 15.03
N ALA A 130 23.13 13.53 15.88
CA ALA A 130 22.97 12.09 16.08
C ALA A 130 21.52 11.72 16.46
N GLN A 131 20.87 12.54 17.30
CA GLN A 131 19.47 12.35 17.66
C GLN A 131 18.54 12.42 16.46
N THR A 132 18.73 13.39 15.55
CA THR A 132 17.91 13.53 14.33
C THR A 132 18.02 12.28 13.42
N LEU A 133 19.20 11.67 13.34
CA LEU A 133 19.38 10.42 12.57
C LEU A 133 18.66 9.24 13.24
N THR A 134 18.75 9.12 14.56
CA THR A 134 18.01 8.12 15.34
C THR A 134 16.49 8.30 15.18
N ASP A 135 15.99 9.53 15.29
CA ASP A 135 14.56 9.85 15.12
C ASP A 135 14.10 9.53 13.69
N TYR A 136 14.94 9.80 12.68
CA TYR A 136 14.62 9.46 11.30
C TYR A 136 14.50 7.94 11.09
N ALA A 137 15.46 7.15 11.59
CA ALA A 137 15.38 5.70 11.54
C ALA A 137 14.12 5.16 12.25
N ALA A 138 13.78 5.71 13.43
CA ALA A 138 12.56 5.36 14.15
C ALA A 138 11.29 5.73 13.36
N SER A 139 11.27 6.88 12.69
CA SER A 139 10.14 7.30 11.85
C SER A 139 9.94 6.39 10.63
N LEU A 140 11.01 5.85 10.04
CA LEU A 140 10.91 4.86 8.96
C LEU A 140 10.30 3.54 9.47
N ALA A 141 10.72 3.06 10.64
CA ALA A 141 10.12 1.89 11.27
C ALA A 141 8.63 2.11 11.61
N ALA A 142 8.25 3.32 12.02
CA ALA A 142 6.87 3.70 12.26
C ALA A 142 6.03 3.70 10.96
N VAL A 143 6.59 4.15 9.84
CA VAL A 143 5.92 4.07 8.52
C VAL A 143 5.62 2.62 8.14
N GLU A 144 6.60 1.72 8.27
CA GLU A 144 6.41 0.30 7.94
C GLU A 144 5.40 -0.38 8.87
N THR A 145 5.41 -0.04 10.16
CA THR A 145 4.44 -0.53 11.13
C THR A 145 3.02 -0.04 10.78
N ALA A 146 2.84 1.24 10.48
CA ALA A 146 1.55 1.79 10.08
C ALA A 146 1.03 1.18 8.77
N ARG A 147 1.92 0.94 7.80
CA ARG A 147 1.58 0.22 6.54
C ARG A 147 1.14 -1.21 6.82
N SER A 148 1.85 -1.92 7.69
CA SER A 148 1.48 -3.28 8.09
C SER A 148 0.10 -3.32 8.75
N GLN A 149 -0.22 -2.35 9.61
CA GLN A 149 -1.54 -2.23 10.23
C GLN A 149 -2.63 -1.96 9.18
N GLN A 150 -2.39 -1.03 8.26
CA GLN A 150 -3.31 -0.73 7.15
C GLN A 150 -3.56 -1.97 6.29
N HIS A 151 -2.50 -2.68 5.90
CA HIS A 151 -2.60 -3.93 5.16
C HIS A 151 -3.31 -5.02 5.97
N GLY A 152 -3.17 -5.05 7.30
CA GLY A 152 -3.89 -5.96 8.18
C GLY A 152 -5.40 -5.81 8.05
N VAL A 153 -5.92 -4.57 8.11
CA VAL A 153 -7.36 -4.29 7.93
C VAL A 153 -7.83 -4.78 6.56
N LEU A 154 -7.07 -4.46 5.51
CA LEU A 154 -7.43 -4.82 4.15
C LEU A 154 -7.32 -6.33 3.87
N ASN A 155 -6.34 -7.02 4.46
CA ASN A 155 -6.23 -8.48 4.36
C ASN A 155 -7.42 -9.20 5.01
N SER A 156 -8.05 -8.63 6.04
CA SER A 156 -9.30 -9.17 6.57
C SER A 156 -10.46 -9.03 5.57
N ALA A 157 -10.51 -7.96 4.78
CA ALA A 157 -11.48 -7.83 3.69
C ALA A 157 -11.27 -8.89 2.60
N LEU A 158 -10.01 -9.20 2.27
CA LEU A 158 -9.66 -10.31 1.37
C LEU A 158 -10.08 -11.66 1.94
N ALA A 159 -9.90 -11.88 3.24
CA ALA A 159 -10.30 -13.14 3.89
C ALA A 159 -11.82 -13.33 3.86
N ALA A 160 -12.60 -12.26 4.08
CA ALA A 160 -14.05 -12.32 3.95
C ALA A 160 -14.48 -12.63 2.49
N ALA A 161 -13.85 -11.97 1.51
CA ALA A 161 -14.15 -12.18 0.10
C ALA A 161 -13.67 -13.54 -0.45
N ALA A 162 -12.69 -14.17 0.20
CA ALA A 162 -12.14 -15.45 -0.22
C ALA A 162 -13.17 -16.59 -0.19
N GLU A 163 -14.25 -16.45 0.59
CA GLU A 163 -15.35 -17.44 0.66
C GLU A 163 -16.13 -17.52 -0.66
N GLU A 164 -16.09 -16.48 -1.49
CA GLU A 164 -16.85 -16.37 -2.75
C GLU A 164 -16.16 -17.02 -3.96
N ILE A 165 -14.91 -17.49 -3.80
CA ILE A 165 -14.11 -18.03 -4.91
C ILE A 165 -13.44 -19.35 -4.54
N SER A 166 -13.06 -20.12 -5.55
CA SER A 166 -12.38 -21.39 -5.32
C SER A 166 -10.98 -21.19 -4.72
N PRO A 167 -10.45 -22.13 -3.91
CA PRO A 167 -9.10 -22.04 -3.35
C PRO A 167 -8.00 -21.91 -4.41
N ALA A 168 -8.20 -22.53 -5.59
CA ALA A 168 -7.26 -22.42 -6.71
C ALA A 168 -7.24 -20.99 -7.29
N ALA A 169 -8.41 -20.39 -7.52
CA ALA A 169 -8.52 -19.01 -7.98
C ALA A 169 -7.94 -18.03 -6.95
N LEU A 170 -8.20 -18.25 -5.67
CA LEU A 170 -7.64 -17.44 -4.59
C LEU A 170 -6.10 -17.51 -4.54
N THR A 171 -5.52 -18.70 -4.76
CA THR A 171 -4.07 -18.89 -4.79
C THR A 171 -3.43 -18.13 -5.95
N LEU A 172 -4.01 -18.24 -7.15
CA LEU A 172 -3.55 -17.51 -8.32
C LEU A 172 -3.73 -15.99 -8.15
N LEU A 173 -4.88 -15.54 -7.65
CA LEU A 173 -5.17 -14.15 -7.34
C LEU A 173 -4.13 -13.58 -6.35
N ASN A 174 -3.83 -14.29 -5.27
CA ASN A 174 -2.82 -13.87 -4.29
C ASN A 174 -1.42 -13.79 -4.89
N THR A 175 -1.08 -14.70 -5.81
CA THR A 175 0.20 -14.68 -6.53
C THR A 175 0.31 -13.44 -7.43
N ILE A 176 -0.70 -13.21 -8.27
CA ILE A 176 -0.77 -12.06 -9.17
C ILE A 176 -0.75 -10.76 -8.36
N ARG A 177 -1.52 -10.69 -7.28
CA ARG A 177 -1.61 -9.54 -6.38
C ARG A 177 -0.28 -9.21 -5.71
N ALA A 178 0.39 -10.20 -5.13
CA ALA A 178 1.69 -10.02 -4.50
C ALA A 178 2.74 -9.54 -5.52
N ASN A 179 2.74 -10.11 -6.72
CA ASN A 179 3.61 -9.69 -7.80
C ASN A 179 3.26 -8.28 -8.30
N LYS A 180 1.98 -7.91 -8.39
CA LYS A 180 1.54 -6.55 -8.80
C LYS A 180 2.04 -5.47 -7.84
N LEU A 181 1.93 -5.72 -6.54
CA LEU A 181 2.37 -4.78 -5.51
C LEU A 181 3.89 -4.55 -5.57
N LYS A 182 4.66 -5.58 -5.92
CA LYS A 182 6.12 -5.50 -6.05
C LYS A 182 6.58 -4.95 -7.40
N TRP A 183 5.87 -5.27 -8.48
CA TRP A 183 6.24 -4.99 -9.86
C TRP A 183 5.15 -4.17 -10.57
N THR A 184 4.90 -2.96 -10.08
CA THR A 184 3.75 -2.13 -10.49
C THR A 184 3.70 -1.83 -12.00
N ALA A 185 4.86 -1.71 -12.65
CA ALA A 185 4.98 -1.45 -14.09
C ALA A 185 4.80 -2.70 -14.97
N MET A 186 4.67 -3.89 -14.38
CA MET A 186 4.56 -5.14 -15.13
C MET A 186 3.10 -5.38 -15.56
N PRO A 187 2.85 -5.75 -16.83
CA PRO A 187 1.53 -6.15 -17.32
C PRO A 187 0.97 -7.36 -16.57
N GLU A 188 -0.35 -7.38 -16.32
CA GLU A 188 -1.01 -8.39 -15.48
C GLU A 188 -0.83 -9.82 -16.00
N ARG A 189 -0.71 -10.02 -17.32
CA ARG A 189 -0.49 -11.36 -17.89
C ARG A 189 0.74 -12.08 -17.37
N PHE A 190 1.80 -11.35 -17.01
CA PHE A 190 3.03 -11.97 -16.57
C PHE A 190 3.04 -12.28 -15.08
N LEU A 191 2.14 -11.67 -14.30
CA LEU A 191 2.16 -11.69 -12.84
C LEU A 191 1.75 -13.04 -12.23
N GLY A 192 1.24 -13.98 -13.02
CA GLY A 192 0.85 -15.31 -12.55
C GLY A 192 2.01 -16.26 -12.27
N ASP A 193 3.20 -16.02 -12.84
CA ASP A 193 4.35 -16.91 -12.63
C ASP A 193 5.25 -16.42 -11.47
N SER A 194 5.91 -17.38 -10.82
CA SER A 194 7.01 -17.10 -9.90
C SER A 194 8.31 -16.88 -10.67
N ARG A 195 8.99 -15.78 -10.39
CA ARG A 195 10.30 -15.43 -10.97
C ARG A 195 11.21 -14.82 -9.91
N SER A 196 12.51 -15.02 -10.07
CA SER A 196 13.53 -14.35 -9.28
C SER A 196 13.50 -12.82 -9.52
N PRO A 197 14.04 -12.00 -8.61
CA PRO A 197 14.13 -10.56 -8.82
C PRO A 197 14.89 -10.16 -10.10
N ALA A 198 15.93 -10.92 -10.46
CA ALA A 198 16.71 -10.65 -11.67
C ALA A 198 15.88 -10.90 -12.94
N GLU A 199 15.13 -11.99 -12.99
CA GLU A 199 14.23 -12.29 -14.11
C GLU A 199 13.11 -11.26 -14.24
N TRP A 200 12.56 -10.77 -13.14
CA TRP A 200 11.56 -9.70 -13.17
C TRP A 200 12.12 -8.38 -13.71
N VAL A 201 13.34 -8.02 -13.33
CA VAL A 201 14.02 -6.83 -13.87
C VAL A 201 14.25 -7.00 -15.37
N ALA A 202 14.80 -8.13 -15.80
CA ALA A 202 15.03 -8.41 -17.21
C ALA A 202 13.73 -8.38 -18.03
N LEU A 203 12.64 -8.97 -17.51
CA LEU A 203 11.33 -8.93 -18.16
C LEU A 203 10.76 -7.51 -18.22
N ARG A 204 10.91 -6.71 -17.17
CA ARG A 204 10.45 -5.32 -17.15
C ARG A 204 11.19 -4.50 -18.21
N ASP A 205 12.50 -4.68 -18.31
CA ASP A 205 13.34 -3.94 -19.24
C ASP A 205 13.06 -4.39 -20.69
N ALA A 206 12.77 -5.68 -20.92
CA ALA A 206 12.33 -6.19 -22.21
C ALA A 206 10.95 -5.64 -22.62
N VAL A 207 9.98 -5.55 -21.70
CA VAL A 207 8.68 -4.88 -21.95
C VAL A 207 8.87 -3.40 -22.27
N ALA A 208 9.78 -2.72 -21.55
CA ALA A 208 10.09 -1.33 -21.82
C ALA A 208 10.76 -1.14 -23.19
N ASN A 209 11.67 -2.03 -23.59
CA ASN A 209 12.30 -2.04 -24.90
C ASN A 209 11.25 -2.22 -26.01
N GLU A 210 10.34 -3.20 -25.90
CA GLU A 210 9.26 -3.41 -26.89
C GLU A 210 8.39 -2.15 -27.05
N ARG A 211 8.00 -1.52 -25.93
CA ARG A 211 7.20 -0.28 -25.97
C ARG A 211 7.94 0.88 -26.61
N ILE A 212 9.17 1.15 -26.18
CA ILE A 212 9.97 2.29 -26.69
C ILE A 212 10.32 2.10 -28.16
N SER A 213 10.64 0.87 -28.57
CA SER A 213 10.98 0.57 -29.97
C SER A 213 9.77 0.79 -30.89
N GLY A 214 8.57 0.38 -30.45
CA GLY A 214 7.33 0.69 -31.16
C GLY A 214 6.97 2.17 -31.19
N GLU A 215 7.28 2.94 -30.14
CA GLU A 215 7.08 4.41 -30.11
C GLU A 215 8.05 5.16 -31.05
N LEU A 216 9.26 4.64 -31.24
CA LEU A 216 10.31 5.24 -32.05
C LEU A 216 10.41 4.68 -33.48
N ASP A 217 9.56 3.72 -33.83
CA ASP A 217 9.57 3.00 -35.12
C ASP A 217 10.95 2.38 -35.44
N VAL A 218 11.58 1.78 -34.42
CA VAL A 218 12.84 1.04 -34.55
C VAL A 218 12.64 -0.43 -34.19
N ASP A 219 13.47 -1.30 -34.76
CA ASP A 219 13.41 -2.72 -34.44
C ASP A 219 13.79 -2.95 -32.96
N PRO A 220 13.00 -3.75 -32.21
CA PRO A 220 13.32 -4.08 -30.84
C PRO A 220 14.54 -5.00 -30.74
N ASP A 221 15.20 -4.98 -29.58
CA ASP A 221 16.36 -5.83 -29.33
C ASP A 221 15.97 -7.32 -29.44
N PRO A 222 16.65 -8.12 -30.29
CA PRO A 222 16.33 -9.54 -30.47
C PRO A 222 16.37 -10.37 -29.17
N ALA A 223 17.29 -10.07 -28.25
CA ALA A 223 17.38 -10.78 -26.97
C ALA A 223 16.20 -10.44 -26.06
N CYS A 224 15.76 -9.18 -26.06
CA CYS A 224 14.54 -8.76 -25.36
C CYS A 224 13.30 -9.44 -25.94
N GLN A 225 13.20 -9.52 -27.28
CA GLN A 225 12.10 -10.22 -27.96
C GLN A 225 12.08 -11.72 -27.67
N GLN A 226 13.25 -12.37 -27.60
CA GLN A 226 13.35 -13.77 -27.23
C GLN A 226 12.86 -14.01 -25.79
N LEU A 227 13.27 -13.15 -24.84
CA LEU A 227 12.81 -13.23 -23.46
C LEU A 227 11.29 -13.05 -23.37
N LEU A 228 10.73 -12.05 -24.05
CA LEU A 228 9.29 -11.83 -24.11
C LEU A 228 8.54 -13.01 -24.71
N THR A 229 9.08 -13.62 -25.77
CA THR A 229 8.49 -14.80 -26.41
C THR A 229 8.41 -15.97 -25.42
N VAL A 230 9.49 -16.25 -24.69
CA VAL A 230 9.50 -17.29 -23.66
C VAL A 230 8.51 -16.96 -22.54
N ALA A 231 8.50 -15.73 -22.04
CA ALA A 231 7.59 -15.31 -20.97
C ALA A 231 6.11 -15.36 -21.40
N ARG A 232 5.80 -15.02 -22.66
CA ARG A 232 4.46 -15.12 -23.23
C ARG A 232 4.00 -16.56 -23.41
N GLY A 233 4.94 -17.48 -23.59
CA GLY A 233 4.68 -18.91 -23.78
C GLY A 233 4.40 -19.68 -22.49
N THR A 234 4.47 -19.08 -21.31
CA THR A 234 4.12 -19.77 -20.05
C THR A 234 2.63 -20.04 -19.97
N LEU A 235 2.23 -21.14 -19.33
CA LEU A 235 0.82 -21.51 -19.17
C LEU A 235 0.01 -20.39 -18.51
N ASN A 236 0.56 -19.77 -17.46
CA ASN A 236 -0.13 -18.68 -16.77
C ASN A 236 -0.24 -17.42 -17.63
N SER A 237 0.78 -17.09 -18.43
CA SER A 237 0.71 -15.92 -19.33
C SER A 237 -0.31 -16.14 -20.44
N ILE A 238 -0.36 -17.33 -21.03
CA ILE A 238 -1.35 -17.67 -22.06
C ILE A 238 -2.77 -17.63 -21.47
N ALA A 239 -2.97 -18.27 -20.31
CA ALA A 239 -4.27 -18.28 -19.64
C ALA A 239 -4.72 -16.85 -19.27
N ALA A 240 -3.86 -16.05 -18.65
CA ALA A 240 -4.18 -14.67 -18.29
C ALA A 240 -4.51 -13.82 -19.53
N GLN A 241 -3.79 -14.00 -20.64
CA GLN A 241 -4.09 -13.33 -21.91
C GLN A 241 -5.47 -13.69 -22.44
N SER A 242 -5.85 -14.98 -22.39
CA SER A 242 -7.18 -15.45 -22.80
C SER A 242 -8.27 -14.88 -21.88
N ASN A 243 -8.06 -14.91 -20.56
CA ASN A 243 -9.07 -14.49 -19.60
C ASN A 243 -9.33 -12.97 -19.64
N MET A 244 -8.32 -12.18 -20.03
CA MET A 244 -8.48 -10.74 -20.26
C MET A 244 -9.47 -10.40 -21.39
N ALA A 245 -9.90 -11.35 -22.22
CA ALA A 245 -10.99 -11.12 -23.18
C ALA A 245 -12.32 -10.75 -22.50
N ASN A 246 -12.54 -11.22 -21.26
CA ASN A 246 -13.76 -10.94 -20.48
C ASN A 246 -13.63 -9.68 -19.59
N LEU A 247 -12.60 -8.85 -19.80
CA LEU A 247 -12.30 -7.71 -18.91
C LEU A 247 -13.45 -6.71 -18.78
N ALA A 248 -14.21 -6.47 -19.87
CA ALA A 248 -15.31 -5.51 -19.85
C ALA A 248 -16.44 -5.94 -18.89
N GLU A 249 -16.80 -7.22 -18.89
CA GLU A 249 -17.84 -7.78 -18.01
C GLU A 249 -17.38 -7.78 -16.56
N ILE A 250 -16.11 -8.15 -16.32
CA ILE A 250 -15.47 -8.11 -14.99
C ILE A 250 -15.43 -6.68 -14.44
N GLN A 251 -15.11 -5.69 -15.29
CA GLN A 251 -15.10 -4.29 -14.90
C GLN A 251 -16.51 -3.77 -14.56
N ALA A 252 -17.54 -4.20 -15.31
CA ALA A 252 -18.93 -3.87 -15.01
C ALA A 252 -19.37 -4.47 -13.66
N ALA A 253 -19.08 -5.74 -13.42
CA ALA A 253 -19.38 -6.42 -12.15
C ALA A 253 -18.66 -5.77 -10.96
N TRP A 254 -17.38 -5.44 -11.11
CA TRP A 254 -16.60 -4.71 -10.11
C TRP A 254 -17.23 -3.35 -9.77
N THR A 255 -17.56 -2.57 -10.80
CA THR A 255 -18.14 -1.23 -10.63
C THR A 255 -19.50 -1.30 -9.93
N ALA A 256 -20.33 -2.28 -10.30
CA ALA A 256 -21.61 -2.53 -9.65
C ALA A 256 -21.43 -2.86 -8.15
N ALA A 257 -20.48 -3.72 -7.80
CA ALA A 257 -20.19 -4.09 -6.41
C ALA A 257 -19.69 -2.92 -5.55
N MET A 258 -18.91 -1.99 -6.13
CA MET A 258 -18.46 -0.78 -5.41
C MET A 258 -19.60 0.21 -5.12
N GLY A 259 -20.64 0.22 -5.96
CA GLY A 259 -21.78 1.14 -5.85
C GLY A 259 -22.90 0.69 -4.91
N GLN A 260 -22.92 -0.58 -4.51
CA GLN A 260 -23.84 -1.12 -3.49
C GLN A 260 -23.47 -0.63 -2.08
#